data_AF-A0A6A5AAW1-F1
#
_entry.id   AF-A0A6A5AAW1-F1
#
_cell.length_a   1.000
_cell.length_b   1.000
_cell.length_c   1.000
_cell.angle_alpha   90.00
_cell.angle_beta   90.00
_cell.angle_gamma   90.00
#
_symmetry.space_group_name_H-M   'P 1'
#
loop_
_entity.id
_entity.type
_entity.pdbx_description
1 polymer ?
#
loop_
_entity_poly.entity_id
_entity_poly.type
_entity_poly.pdbx_seq_one_letter_code
_entity_poly.pdbx_strand_id
1 'polypeptide(L)'
;MWSRFGPYSPDSTIYTPVYALATAIPATLRHGSLREFDMHSAFWINALIGNYASKWYAFAHPVVSACQIQTETYALEHVTHVVQNAVHVKANEIAQTENPALLGEFLTNATDTFAQTTHLASTALFTALVTTFHDGVIMSNLTDEHLVATSMSMPRWWLELVGFYPPTTVGLSAQNCAPLAFQGAVIAMCAGLVGFLLGRQSHVQRKYLPIN
;
A
#
# COMPACT_ATOMS: atom_id res chain seq x y z
N MET A 1 17.59 -29.92 -20.47
CA MET A 1 17.88 -29.13 -19.24
C MET A 1 17.51 -27.68 -19.49
N TRP A 2 16.93 -27.00 -18.51
CA TRP A 2 16.57 -25.57 -18.57
C TRP A 2 17.14 -24.83 -17.36
N SER A 3 17.36 -23.53 -17.51
CA SER A 3 17.84 -22.64 -16.45
C SER A 3 16.82 -21.54 -16.18
N ARG A 4 16.79 -21.03 -14.95
CA ARG A 4 16.05 -19.81 -14.60
C ARG A 4 16.96 -18.62 -14.82
N PHE A 5 16.51 -17.67 -15.64
CA PHE A 5 17.25 -16.46 -15.94
C PHE A 5 16.50 -15.22 -15.44
N GLY A 6 17.21 -14.35 -14.73
CA GLY A 6 16.73 -13.04 -14.28
C GLY A 6 17.75 -11.98 -14.64
N PRO A 7 17.43 -10.99 -15.49
CA PRO A 7 18.41 -10.01 -15.96
C PRO A 7 18.73 -8.90 -14.94
N TYR A 8 17.92 -8.76 -13.87
CA TYR A 8 18.07 -7.73 -12.84
C TYR A 8 18.11 -8.35 -11.43
N SER A 9 18.01 -7.53 -10.38
CA SER A 9 18.14 -7.96 -8.99
C SER A 9 17.10 -9.02 -8.58
N PRO A 10 17.47 -9.99 -7.74
CA PRO A 10 16.57 -11.08 -7.33
C PRO A 10 15.26 -10.63 -6.66
N ASP A 11 15.28 -9.49 -5.98
CA ASP A 11 14.14 -8.93 -5.24
C ASP A 11 13.08 -8.27 -6.14
N SER A 12 13.36 -8.09 -7.43
CA SER A 12 12.43 -7.43 -8.36
C SER A 12 12.39 -8.03 -9.77
N THR A 13 13.21 -9.04 -10.06
CA THR A 13 13.16 -9.79 -11.32
C THR A 13 12.20 -10.97 -11.23
N ILE A 14 11.38 -11.17 -12.26
CA ILE A 14 10.65 -12.44 -12.42
C ILE A 14 11.54 -13.40 -13.21
N TYR A 15 11.78 -14.61 -12.69
CA TYR A 15 12.65 -15.58 -13.37
C TYR A 15 11.98 -16.20 -14.60
N THR A 16 12.69 -16.17 -15.73
CA THR A 16 12.25 -16.75 -17.00
C THR A 16 12.94 -18.09 -17.27
N PRO A 17 12.21 -19.17 -17.59
CA PRO A 17 12.79 -20.43 -18.06
C PRO A 17 13.47 -20.28 -19.44
N VAL A 18 14.73 -20.70 -19.55
CA VAL A 18 15.51 -20.69 -20.79
C VAL A 18 16.09 -22.08 -21.04
N TYR A 19 15.83 -22.65 -22.23
CA TYR A 19 16.37 -23.96 -22.60
C TYR A 19 17.79 -23.85 -23.16
N ALA A 20 18.70 -24.71 -22.67
CA ALA A 20 20.11 -24.67 -23.04
C ALA A 20 20.39 -25.03 -24.51
N LEU A 21 19.47 -25.76 -25.16
CA LEU A 21 19.58 -26.17 -26.57
C LEU A 21 18.84 -25.21 -27.53
N ALA A 22 18.30 -24.10 -27.03
CA ALA A 22 17.74 -23.06 -27.89
C ALA A 22 18.85 -22.46 -28.78
N THR A 23 18.53 -22.22 -30.05
CA THR A 23 19.46 -21.67 -31.05
C THR A 23 19.44 -20.15 -31.12
N ALA A 24 18.43 -19.51 -30.53
CA ALA A 24 18.33 -18.06 -30.41
C ALA A 24 17.85 -17.63 -29.03
N ILE A 25 18.33 -16.46 -28.59
CA ILE A 25 17.86 -15.80 -27.38
C ILE A 25 16.66 -14.89 -27.72
N PRO A 26 15.56 -14.94 -26.93
CA PRO A 26 14.41 -14.07 -27.10
C PRO A 26 14.78 -12.59 -27.16
N ALA A 27 14.05 -11.81 -27.95
CA ALA A 27 14.32 -10.38 -28.09
C ALA A 27 14.33 -9.65 -26.74
N THR A 28 13.34 -9.93 -25.89
CA THR A 28 13.19 -9.30 -24.56
C THR A 28 14.36 -9.55 -23.61
N LEU A 29 15.07 -10.68 -23.76
CA LEU A 29 16.22 -11.06 -22.93
C LEU A 29 17.57 -10.68 -23.55
N ARG A 30 17.58 -10.30 -24.84
CA ARG A 30 18.82 -10.13 -25.62
C ARG A 30 19.55 -8.83 -25.32
N HIS A 31 18.84 -7.79 -24.88
CA HIS A 31 19.41 -6.45 -24.66
C HIS A 31 18.94 -5.84 -23.34
N GLY A 32 19.67 -4.82 -22.89
CA GLY A 32 19.50 -4.12 -21.62
C GLY A 32 20.61 -3.09 -21.41
N SER A 33 20.87 -2.26 -22.42
CA SER A 33 21.99 -1.31 -22.39
C SER A 33 21.78 -0.27 -21.31
N LEU A 34 22.78 -0.04 -20.44
CA LEU A 34 22.74 1.05 -19.44
C LEU A 34 22.72 2.46 -20.06
N ARG A 35 22.98 2.57 -21.37
CA ARG A 35 23.05 3.86 -22.09
C ARG A 35 21.71 4.30 -22.67
N GLU A 36 20.77 3.38 -22.84
CA GLU A 36 19.50 3.65 -23.50
C GLU A 36 18.40 2.84 -22.82
N PHE A 37 17.38 3.55 -22.37
CA PHE A 37 16.20 2.96 -21.78
C PHE A 37 15.31 2.31 -22.84
N ASP A 38 14.83 1.10 -22.57
CA ASP A 38 13.98 0.35 -23.48
C ASP A 38 12.95 -0.47 -22.72
N MET A 39 11.67 -0.14 -22.89
CA MET A 39 10.55 -0.84 -22.23
C MET A 39 10.37 -2.28 -22.71
N HIS A 40 10.89 -2.65 -23.89
CA HIS A 40 10.81 -4.02 -24.41
C HIS A 40 11.91 -4.92 -23.84
N SER A 41 12.89 -4.36 -23.14
CA SER A 41 13.92 -5.11 -22.45
C SER A 41 13.42 -5.62 -21.10
N ALA A 42 13.60 -6.91 -20.85
CA ALA A 42 13.37 -7.53 -19.55
C ALA A 42 14.28 -6.95 -18.46
N PHE A 43 15.49 -6.47 -18.80
CA PHE A 43 16.35 -5.79 -17.84
C PHE A 43 15.70 -4.51 -17.32
N TRP A 44 15.29 -3.62 -18.23
CA TRP A 44 14.79 -2.30 -17.88
C TRP A 44 13.43 -2.34 -17.18
N ILE A 45 12.52 -3.22 -17.59
CA ILE A 45 11.22 -3.34 -16.91
C ILE A 45 11.40 -3.83 -15.46
N ASN A 46 12.30 -4.79 -15.21
CA ASN A 46 12.57 -5.27 -13.85
C ASN A 46 13.35 -4.21 -13.03
N ALA A 47 14.25 -3.46 -13.68
CA ALA A 47 14.91 -2.32 -13.04
C ALA A 47 13.91 -1.23 -12.63
N LEU A 48 12.90 -0.94 -13.47
CA LEU A 48 11.82 -0.01 -13.12
C LEU A 48 11.03 -0.50 -11.91
N ILE A 49 10.66 -1.78 -11.87
CA ILE A 49 9.94 -2.38 -10.74
C ILE A 49 10.76 -2.22 -9.45
N GLY A 50 12.04 -2.61 -9.44
CA GLY A 50 12.88 -2.49 -8.26
C GLY A 50 13.08 -1.04 -7.81
N ASN A 51 13.35 -0.14 -8.76
CA ASN A 51 13.53 1.29 -8.47
C ASN A 51 12.23 1.95 -7.98
N TYR A 52 11.07 1.51 -8.46
CA TYR A 52 9.78 2.05 -8.03
C TYR A 52 9.39 1.49 -6.66
N ALA A 53 9.44 0.17 -6.50
CA ALA A 53 9.07 -0.50 -5.26
C ALA A 53 9.96 -0.09 -4.08
N SER A 54 11.25 0.20 -4.32
CA SER A 54 12.17 0.67 -3.28
C SER A 54 11.76 2.01 -2.64
N LYS A 55 11.03 2.88 -3.35
CA LYS A 55 10.53 4.16 -2.78
C LYS A 55 9.53 3.94 -1.65
N TRP A 56 8.68 2.92 -1.79
CA TRP A 56 7.64 2.56 -0.84
C TRP A 56 7.77 1.11 -0.41
N TYR A 57 9.00 0.71 -0.05
CA TYR A 57 9.38 -0.69 0.14
C TYR A 57 8.42 -1.46 1.05
N ALA A 58 8.03 -0.88 2.19
CA ALA A 58 7.13 -1.53 3.15
C ALA A 58 5.75 -1.89 2.58
N PHE A 59 5.28 -1.18 1.55
CA PHE A 59 3.96 -1.36 0.95
C PHE A 59 4.02 -2.04 -0.41
N ALA A 60 4.96 -1.63 -1.27
CA ALA A 60 5.06 -2.09 -2.65
C ALA A 60 5.80 -3.43 -2.79
N HIS A 61 6.83 -3.67 -1.98
CA HIS A 61 7.63 -4.90 -2.11
C HIS A 61 6.84 -6.19 -1.85
N PRO A 62 5.89 -6.25 -0.87
CA PRO A 62 5.00 -7.40 -0.73
C PRO A 62 4.20 -7.74 -1.99
N VAL A 63 3.78 -6.73 -2.76
CA VAL A 63 3.06 -6.92 -4.04
C VAL A 63 3.99 -7.48 -5.11
N VAL A 64 5.23 -6.98 -5.18
CA VAL A 64 6.27 -7.51 -6.08
C VAL A 64 6.55 -8.98 -5.76
N SER A 65 6.80 -9.30 -4.49
CA SER A 65 7.07 -10.66 -4.03
C SER A 65 5.89 -11.60 -4.32
N ALA A 66 4.65 -11.14 -4.07
CA ALA A 66 3.46 -11.92 -4.39
C ALA A 66 3.33 -12.18 -5.90
N CYS A 67 3.66 -11.21 -6.76
CA CYS A 67 3.63 -11.39 -8.21
C CYS A 67 4.77 -12.31 -8.72
N GLN A 68 5.97 -12.20 -8.15
CA GLN A 68 7.07 -13.13 -8.43
C GLN A 68 6.67 -14.55 -8.05
N ILE A 69 6.18 -14.74 -6.81
CA ILE A 69 5.68 -16.04 -6.34
C ILE A 69 4.51 -16.51 -7.21
N GLN A 70 3.56 -15.67 -7.57
CA GLN A 70 2.45 -16.08 -8.41
C GLN A 70 2.96 -16.52 -9.78
N THR A 71 3.82 -15.74 -10.44
CA THR A 71 4.31 -16.06 -11.78
C THR A 71 5.23 -17.29 -11.77
N GLU A 72 5.99 -17.50 -10.70
CA GLU A 72 6.94 -18.60 -10.54
C GLU A 72 6.34 -19.84 -9.87
N THR A 73 5.29 -19.72 -9.05
CA THR A 73 4.61 -20.82 -8.33
C THR A 73 3.35 -21.28 -9.03
N TYR A 74 2.65 -20.40 -9.76
CA TYR A 74 1.84 -20.84 -10.91
C TYR A 74 2.73 -21.65 -11.89
N ALA A 75 4.06 -21.42 -11.82
CA ALA A 75 5.06 -22.25 -12.46
C ALA A 75 5.49 -23.54 -11.76
N LEU A 76 5.22 -23.72 -10.46
CA LEU A 76 5.60 -24.90 -9.70
C LEU A 76 4.44 -25.88 -9.50
N GLU A 77 3.21 -25.40 -9.28
CA GLU A 77 2.17 -26.29 -8.77
C GLU A 77 1.26 -26.85 -9.87
N HIS A 78 0.71 -26.06 -10.82
CA HIS A 78 -0.34 -26.59 -11.71
C HIS A 78 -0.20 -26.32 -13.22
N VAL A 79 0.21 -25.13 -13.69
CA VAL A 79 0.18 -24.82 -15.13
C VAL A 79 1.55 -24.82 -15.77
N THR A 80 2.55 -24.10 -15.26
CA THR A 80 3.86 -24.13 -15.95
C THR A 80 4.65 -25.40 -15.68
N HIS A 81 4.44 -26.14 -14.59
CA HIS A 81 5.01 -27.49 -14.46
C HIS A 81 4.37 -28.42 -15.49
N VAL A 82 3.07 -28.31 -15.75
CA VAL A 82 2.39 -29.04 -16.83
C VAL A 82 2.90 -28.59 -18.20
N VAL A 83 3.06 -27.29 -18.44
CA VAL A 83 3.58 -26.75 -19.71
C VAL A 83 5.05 -27.12 -19.90
N GLN A 84 5.90 -26.99 -18.89
CA GLN A 84 7.31 -27.40 -18.95
C GLN A 84 7.46 -28.91 -19.10
N ASN A 85 6.61 -29.71 -18.45
CA ASN A 85 6.58 -31.16 -18.66
C ASN A 85 6.09 -31.50 -20.07
N ALA A 86 5.08 -30.81 -20.58
CA ALA A 86 4.62 -30.99 -21.96
C ALA A 86 5.72 -30.63 -22.96
N VAL A 87 6.44 -29.52 -22.73
CA VAL A 87 7.61 -29.13 -23.53
C VAL A 87 8.72 -30.18 -23.39
N HIS A 88 8.96 -30.73 -22.20
CA HIS A 88 9.98 -31.76 -22.00
C HIS A 88 9.64 -33.07 -22.70
N VAL A 89 8.40 -33.56 -22.55
CA VAL A 89 7.90 -34.75 -23.25
C VAL A 89 8.03 -34.55 -24.76
N LYS A 90 7.58 -33.41 -25.28
CA LYS A 90 7.65 -33.13 -26.71
C LYS A 90 9.08 -33.00 -27.22
N ALA A 91 9.96 -32.37 -26.43
CA ALA A 91 11.39 -32.28 -26.75
C ALA A 91 12.04 -33.67 -26.79
N ASN A 92 11.66 -34.58 -25.89
CA ASN A 92 12.19 -35.96 -25.89
C ASN A 92 11.69 -36.74 -27.12
N GLU A 93 10.42 -36.60 -27.51
CA GLU A 93 9.91 -37.19 -28.76
C GLU A 93 10.70 -36.69 -29.98
N ILE A 94 10.95 -35.38 -30.06
CA ILE A 94 11.73 -34.79 -31.15
C ILE A 94 13.18 -35.28 -31.11
N ALA A 95 13.79 -35.37 -29.93
CA ALA A 95 15.16 -35.86 -29.79
C ALA A 95 15.33 -37.29 -30.32
N GLN A 96 14.29 -38.13 -30.25
CA GLN A 96 14.29 -39.49 -30.81
C GLN A 96 14.27 -39.51 -32.35
N THR A 97 13.91 -38.40 -33.01
CA THR A 97 13.90 -38.30 -34.48
C THR A 97 15.28 -38.00 -35.08
N GLU A 98 16.32 -37.88 -34.25
CA GLU A 98 17.70 -37.54 -34.64
C GLU A 98 17.84 -36.24 -35.47
N ASN A 99 16.86 -35.33 -35.36
CA ASN A 99 16.89 -34.02 -36.01
C ASN A 99 17.20 -32.91 -34.98
N PRO A 100 18.49 -32.57 -34.76
CA PRO A 100 18.87 -31.56 -33.77
C PRO A 100 18.40 -30.14 -34.13
N ALA A 101 18.21 -29.84 -35.42
CA ALA A 101 17.71 -28.55 -35.87
C ALA A 101 16.25 -28.33 -35.42
N LEU A 102 15.40 -29.36 -35.60
CA LEU A 102 14.00 -29.32 -35.16
C LEU A 102 13.89 -29.15 -33.64
N LEU A 103 14.76 -29.85 -32.88
CA LEU A 103 14.80 -29.73 -31.42
C LEU A 103 15.18 -28.30 -31.00
N GLY A 104 16.23 -27.74 -31.61
CA GLY A 104 16.69 -26.39 -31.34
C GLY A 104 15.62 -25.34 -31.62
N GLU A 105 14.92 -25.45 -32.74
CA GLU A 105 13.82 -24.55 -33.11
C GLU A 105 12.65 -24.64 -32.12
N PHE A 106 12.22 -25.86 -31.78
CA PHE A 106 11.15 -26.08 -30.81
C PHE A 106 11.46 -25.45 -29.44
N LEU A 107 12.67 -25.69 -28.92
CA LEU A 107 13.10 -25.15 -27.63
C LEU A 107 13.33 -23.64 -27.65
N THR A 108 13.71 -23.10 -28.82
CA THR A 108 13.80 -21.65 -29.03
C THR A 108 12.42 -21.01 -28.95
N ASN A 109 11.43 -21.57 -29.64
CA ASN A 109 10.06 -21.07 -29.60
C ASN A 109 9.44 -21.17 -28.19
N ALA A 110 9.69 -22.28 -27.49
CA ALA A 110 9.27 -22.43 -26.10
C ALA A 110 9.91 -21.37 -25.18
N THR A 111 11.22 -21.13 -25.34
CA THR A 111 11.96 -20.09 -24.60
C THR A 111 11.43 -18.69 -24.90
N ASP A 112 11.11 -18.38 -26.16
CA ASP A 112 10.55 -17.09 -26.56
C ASP A 112 9.16 -16.87 -25.97
N THR A 113 8.29 -17.90 -25.99
CA THR A 113 6.97 -17.86 -25.36
C THR A 113 7.07 -17.58 -23.86
N PHE A 114 7.98 -18.25 -23.16
CA PHE A 114 8.21 -17.98 -21.74
C PHE A 114 8.71 -16.56 -21.50
N ALA A 115 9.68 -16.09 -22.28
CA ALA A 115 10.23 -14.75 -22.15
C ALA A 115 9.20 -13.64 -22.43
N GLN A 116 8.32 -13.84 -23.41
CA GLN A 116 7.22 -12.91 -23.67
C GLN A 116 6.21 -12.91 -22.52
N THR A 117 5.83 -14.09 -22.02
CA THR A 117 4.88 -14.23 -20.91
C THR A 117 5.40 -13.53 -19.64
N THR A 118 6.66 -13.79 -19.27
CA THR A 118 7.29 -13.16 -18.12
C THR A 118 7.42 -11.65 -18.31
N HIS A 119 7.79 -11.18 -19.52
CA HIS A 119 7.87 -9.75 -19.80
C HIS A 119 6.52 -9.03 -19.69
N LEU A 120 5.44 -9.66 -20.19
CA LEU A 120 4.08 -9.14 -20.03
C LEU A 120 3.66 -9.10 -18.56
N ALA A 121 3.99 -10.13 -17.78
CA ALA A 121 3.73 -10.16 -16.34
C ALA A 121 4.48 -9.03 -15.60
N SER A 122 5.77 -8.83 -15.89
CA SER A 122 6.55 -7.69 -15.35
C SER A 122 5.94 -6.35 -15.74
N THR A 123 5.52 -6.19 -16.99
CA THR A 123 4.90 -4.93 -17.47
C THR A 123 3.58 -4.64 -16.78
N ALA A 124 2.74 -5.67 -16.61
CA ALA A 124 1.48 -5.57 -15.86
C ALA A 124 1.73 -5.24 -14.38
N LEU A 125 2.72 -5.88 -13.75
CA LEU A 125 3.14 -5.58 -12.39
C LEU A 125 3.58 -4.12 -12.26
N PHE A 126 4.45 -3.65 -13.15
CA PHE A 126 4.90 -2.25 -13.12
C PHE A 126 3.72 -1.27 -13.24
N THR A 127 2.80 -1.54 -14.17
CA THR A 127 1.60 -0.72 -14.36
C THR A 127 0.74 -0.69 -13.09
N ALA A 128 0.52 -1.85 -12.46
CA ALA A 128 -0.23 -1.97 -11.22
C ALA A 128 0.45 -1.24 -10.05
N LEU A 129 1.78 -1.29 -9.95
CA LEU A 129 2.52 -0.56 -8.93
C LEU A 129 2.34 0.94 -9.08
N VAL A 130 2.44 1.46 -10.32
CA VAL A 130 2.32 2.89 -10.58
C VAL A 130 0.90 3.40 -10.31
N THR A 131 -0.12 2.61 -10.61
CA THR A 131 -1.52 3.00 -10.34
C THR A 131 -1.94 2.81 -8.88
N THR A 132 -1.29 1.90 -8.16
CA THR A 132 -1.63 1.61 -6.75
C THR A 132 -0.82 2.47 -5.78
N PHE A 133 0.44 2.75 -6.08
CA PHE A 133 1.37 3.40 -5.15
C PHE A 133 1.95 4.67 -5.75
N HIS A 134 1.24 5.78 -5.68
CA HIS A 134 1.74 7.06 -6.20
C HIS A 134 1.40 8.23 -5.28
N ASP A 135 2.11 9.35 -5.42
CA ASP A 135 1.89 10.60 -4.69
C ASP A 135 1.88 10.47 -3.14
N GLY A 136 2.50 9.40 -2.61
CA GLY A 136 2.51 9.13 -1.17
C GLY A 136 1.20 8.53 -0.64
N VAL A 137 0.31 8.05 -1.51
CA VAL A 137 -0.93 7.36 -1.15
C VAL A 137 -1.03 5.99 -1.80
N ILE A 138 -1.64 5.05 -1.09
CA ILE A 138 -2.09 3.77 -1.62
C ILE A 138 -3.49 4.00 -2.17
N MET A 139 -3.63 3.86 -3.48
CA MET A 139 -4.92 3.89 -4.16
C MET A 139 -5.57 2.52 -4.11
N SER A 140 -6.83 2.48 -3.70
CA SER A 140 -7.70 1.31 -3.78
C SER A 140 -8.99 1.64 -4.52
N ASN A 141 -9.80 0.61 -4.79
CA ASN A 141 -11.04 0.72 -5.57
C ASN A 141 -10.81 1.25 -7.00
N LEU A 142 -9.72 0.81 -7.65
CA LEU A 142 -9.29 1.28 -8.98
C LEU A 142 -10.34 1.08 -10.10
N THR A 143 -11.34 0.23 -9.88
CA THR A 143 -12.42 -0.08 -10.82
C THR A 143 -13.76 0.56 -10.47
N ASP A 144 -13.88 1.15 -9.28
CA ASP A 144 -15.13 1.72 -8.80
C ASP A 144 -15.27 3.18 -9.26
N GLU A 145 -16.49 3.73 -9.16
CA GLU A 145 -16.75 5.14 -9.49
C GLU A 145 -15.91 6.11 -8.65
N HIS A 146 -15.58 5.72 -7.42
CA HIS A 146 -14.80 6.51 -6.49
C HIS A 146 -13.53 5.77 -6.04
N LEU A 147 -12.39 6.38 -6.31
CA LEU A 147 -11.09 5.93 -5.81
C LEU A 147 -10.97 6.22 -4.32
N VAL A 148 -10.30 5.33 -3.60
CA VAL A 148 -9.97 5.51 -2.18
C VAL A 148 -8.48 5.72 -2.03
N ALA A 149 -8.07 6.87 -1.49
CA ALA A 149 -6.66 7.20 -1.27
C ALA A 149 -6.30 7.05 0.21
N THR A 150 -5.34 6.18 0.52
CA THR A 150 -4.83 5.96 1.88
C THR A 150 -3.40 6.48 2.01
N SER A 151 -3.15 7.42 2.91
CA SER A 151 -1.80 7.99 3.08
C SER A 151 -0.76 6.94 3.52
N MET A 152 0.38 6.86 2.82
CA MET A 152 1.51 6.00 3.17
C MET A 152 2.42 6.60 4.24
N SER A 153 2.56 7.92 4.20
CA SER A 153 3.35 8.69 5.15
C SER A 153 2.41 9.43 6.07
N MET A 154 2.77 9.50 7.34
CA MET A 154 2.06 10.14 8.44
C MET A 154 1.14 9.20 9.23
N PRO A 155 1.73 8.47 10.20
CA PRO A 155 0.95 7.88 11.27
C PRO A 155 0.05 8.94 11.89
N ARG A 156 -1.18 8.56 12.20
CA ARG A 156 -2.17 9.45 12.81
C ARG A 156 -1.63 10.21 14.02
N TRP A 157 -0.82 9.55 14.86
CA TRP A 157 -0.22 10.17 16.05
C TRP A 157 0.65 11.39 15.72
N TRP A 158 1.37 11.36 14.59
CA TRP A 158 2.25 12.48 14.20
C TRP A 158 1.42 13.65 13.68
N LEU A 159 0.35 13.37 12.93
CA LEU A 159 -0.60 14.40 12.45
C LEU A 159 -1.33 15.08 13.60
N GLU A 160 -1.70 14.31 14.63
CA GLU A 160 -2.27 14.83 15.87
C GLU A 160 -1.24 15.69 16.63
N LEU A 161 0.02 15.25 16.69
CA LEU A 161 1.11 15.99 17.35
C LEU A 161 1.39 17.36 16.70
N VAL A 162 1.39 17.44 15.36
CA VAL A 162 1.66 18.71 14.64
C VAL A 162 0.42 19.59 14.47
N GLY A 163 -0.73 19.18 15.03
CA GLY A 163 -1.98 19.94 14.92
C GLY A 163 -2.54 20.01 13.50
N PHE A 164 -2.26 18.99 12.66
CA PHE A 164 -2.77 18.94 11.29
C PHE A 164 -4.29 18.86 11.25
N TYR A 165 -4.88 18.07 12.15
CA TYR A 165 -6.33 18.02 12.30
C TYR A 165 -6.79 19.22 13.12
N PRO A 166 -7.85 19.94 12.69
CA PRO A 166 -8.46 20.95 13.53
C PRO A 166 -8.83 20.27 14.85
N PRO A 167 -8.62 20.94 16.01
CA PRO A 167 -9.05 20.39 17.28
C PRO A 167 -10.51 20.01 17.11
N THR A 168 -10.85 18.76 17.41
CA THR A 168 -12.24 18.30 17.41
C THR A 168 -12.95 19.26 18.35
N THR A 169 -13.68 20.22 17.79
CA THR A 169 -14.68 20.95 18.53
C THR A 169 -15.71 19.89 18.83
N VAL A 170 -15.51 19.16 19.93
CA VAL A 170 -16.61 18.52 20.61
C VAL A 170 -17.56 19.69 20.79
N GLY A 171 -18.63 19.68 20.00
CA GLY A 171 -19.73 20.60 20.18
C GLY A 171 -20.32 20.27 21.54
N LEU A 172 -19.68 20.73 22.61
CA LEU A 172 -20.38 21.15 23.79
C LEU A 172 -21.26 22.26 23.27
N SER A 173 -22.48 21.88 22.85
CA SER A 173 -23.50 22.86 22.60
C SER A 173 -23.50 23.76 23.84
N ALA A 174 -23.29 25.05 23.64
CA ALA A 174 -23.39 26.05 24.68
C ALA A 174 -24.86 26.20 25.15
N GLN A 175 -25.67 25.15 25.06
CA GLN A 175 -27.07 25.12 25.48
C GLN A 175 -27.22 24.72 26.96
N ASN A 176 -26.17 24.22 27.63
CA ASN A 176 -26.27 23.79 29.03
C ASN A 176 -25.43 24.61 30.03
N CYS A 177 -24.74 25.69 29.63
CA CYS A 177 -24.03 26.57 30.59
C CYS A 177 -24.91 27.67 31.19
N ALA A 178 -26.19 27.77 30.80
CA ALA A 178 -27.09 28.83 31.28
C ALA A 178 -27.72 28.63 32.67
N PRO A 179 -27.91 27.43 33.27
CA PRO A 179 -28.68 27.35 34.53
C PRO A 179 -27.83 27.54 35.80
N LEU A 180 -26.51 27.34 35.76
CA LEU A 180 -25.68 27.39 36.98
C LEU A 180 -25.33 28.82 37.41
N ALA A 181 -25.17 29.75 36.47
CA ALA A 181 -24.92 31.16 36.80
C ALA A 181 -26.18 31.84 37.38
N PHE A 182 -27.39 31.44 36.93
CA PHE A 182 -28.63 32.03 37.41
C PHE A 182 -29.03 31.52 38.80
N GLN A 183 -28.76 30.24 39.13
CA GLN A 183 -29.06 29.69 40.46
C GLN A 183 -28.17 30.28 41.57
N GLY A 184 -26.89 30.54 41.29
CA GLY A 184 -25.98 31.18 42.26
C GLY A 184 -26.39 32.61 42.63
N ALA A 185 -26.85 33.39 41.65
CA ALA A 185 -27.27 34.79 41.87
C ALA A 185 -28.57 34.90 42.69
N VAL A 186 -29.52 33.97 42.49
CA VAL A 186 -30.79 33.97 43.24
C VAL A 186 -30.58 33.58 44.72
N ILE A 187 -29.71 32.60 44.99
CA ILE A 187 -29.40 32.18 46.36
C ILE A 187 -28.68 33.31 47.13
N ALA A 188 -27.75 34.01 46.48
CA ALA A 188 -27.04 35.15 47.08
C ALA A 188 -27.97 36.33 47.41
N MET A 189 -28.93 36.65 46.53
CA MET A 189 -29.92 37.70 46.80
C MET A 189 -30.88 37.33 47.94
N CYS A 190 -31.34 36.08 48.00
CA CYS A 190 -32.22 35.61 49.08
C CYS A 190 -31.51 35.62 50.44
N ALA A 191 -30.24 35.20 50.51
CA ALA A 191 -29.46 35.23 51.75
C ALA A 191 -29.17 36.67 52.22
N GLY A 192 -28.89 37.59 51.29
CA GLY A 192 -28.70 39.01 51.59
C GLY A 192 -29.95 39.69 52.14
N LEU A 193 -31.13 39.41 51.57
CA LEU A 193 -32.41 39.95 52.04
C LEU A 193 -32.79 39.44 53.43
N VAL A 194 -32.59 38.15 53.70
CA VAL A 194 -32.86 37.56 55.03
C VAL A 194 -31.91 38.14 56.08
N GLY A 195 -30.61 38.28 55.76
CA GLY A 195 -29.62 38.90 56.65
C GLY A 195 -29.94 40.37 56.96
N PHE A 196 -30.38 41.13 55.96
CA PHE A 196 -30.78 42.54 56.14
C PHE A 196 -32.02 42.69 57.02
N LEU A 197 -33.04 41.83 56.84
CA LEU A 197 -34.27 41.89 57.63
C LEU A 197 -34.06 41.46 59.09
N LEU A 198 -33.24 40.43 59.34
CA LEU A 198 -32.87 40.00 60.70
C LEU A 198 -31.98 41.05 61.41
N GLY A 199 -31.06 41.70 60.68
CA GLY A 199 -30.26 42.80 61.20
C GLY A 199 -31.09 44.04 61.57
N ARG A 200 -32.18 44.31 60.84
CA ARG A 200 -33.07 45.44 61.14
C ARG A 200 -33.92 45.22 62.38
N GLN A 201 -34.35 43.98 62.66
CA GLN A 201 -35.14 43.67 63.86
C GLN A 201 -34.28 43.68 65.14
N SER A 202 -33.01 43.29 65.06
CA SER A 202 -32.09 43.28 66.21
C SER A 202 -31.63 44.68 66.65
N HIS A 203 -31.60 45.66 65.74
CA HIS A 203 -31.33 47.07 66.08
C HIS A 203 -32.49 47.78 66.81
N VAL A 204 -33.74 47.32 66.63
CA VAL A 204 -34.94 47.93 67.26
C VAL A 204 -35.11 47.47 68.72
N GLN A 205 -34.52 46.34 69.11
CA GLN A 205 -34.69 45.73 70.44
C GLN A 205 -33.67 46.19 71.50
N ARG A 206 -32.58 46.90 71.15
CA ARG A 206 -31.66 47.49 72.13
C ARG A 206 -32.14 48.87 72.60
N LYS A 207 -33.17 48.88 73.46
CA LYS A 207 -33.40 50.00 74.39
C LYS A 207 -32.71 49.66 75.73
N TYR A 208 -31.95 50.64 76.21
CA TYR A 208 -31.09 50.61 77.39
C TYR A 208 -31.80 50.09 78.65
N LEU A 209 -31.12 49.22 79.41
CA LEU A 209 -31.41 48.97 80.83
C LEU A 209 -30.54 49.94 81.66
N PRO A 210 -31.11 50.69 82.62
CA PRO A 210 -30.36 51.66 83.41
C PRO A 210 -29.43 50.97 84.41
N ILE A 211 -28.28 51.58 84.61
CA ILE A 211 -27.26 51.19 85.59
C ILE A 211 -27.73 51.71 86.96
N ASN A 212 -27.86 50.81 87.93
CA ASN A 212 -27.75 51.07 89.36
C ASN A 212 -26.97 49.92 90.00
#